data_AF-A0A2V9RQA5-F1
#
_entry.id   AF-A0A2V9RQA5-F1
#
_cell.length_a   1.000
_cell.length_b   1.000
_cell.length_c   1.000
_cell.angle_alpha   90.00
_cell.angle_beta   90.00
_cell.angle_gamma   90.00
#
_symmetry.space_group_name_H-M   'P 1'
#
loop_
_entity.id
_entity.type
_entity.pdbx_description
1 polymer ?
#
loop_
_entity_poly.entity_id
_entity_poly.type
_entity_poly.pdbx_seq_one_letter_code
_entity_poly.pdbx_strand_id
1 'polypeptide(L)' 'MTEWDPLYRQAMAETDPTKLQESINLAKRAMSDRERELSKILARVMQEQMSIREAKQGLELLAQEGVHGRDSDVA' A
#
# COMPACT_ATOMS: atom_id res chain seq x y z
N MET A 1 -4.35 -16.75 3.03
CA MET A 1 -4.16 -15.38 3.57
C MET A 1 -3.20 -14.69 2.63
N THR A 2 -3.59 -13.60 1.99
CA THR A 2 -2.68 -12.85 1.13
C THR A 2 -1.78 -12.00 2.01
N GLU A 3 -0.48 -12.24 2.00
CA GLU A 3 0.47 -11.47 2.79
C GLU A 3 0.57 -10.05 2.20
N TRP A 4 0.29 -9.04 3.01
CA TRP A 4 0.27 -7.64 2.56
C TRP A 4 1.68 -7.06 2.37
N ASP A 5 2.68 -7.56 3.11
CA ASP A 5 4.06 -7.04 3.07
C ASP A 5 4.74 -7.25 1.70
N PRO A 6 4.67 -8.44 1.04
CA PRO A 6 5.20 -8.60 -0.31
C PRO A 6 4.55 -7.66 -1.34
N LEU A 7 3.23 -7.47 -1.27
CA LEU A 7 2.50 -6.59 -2.17
C LEU A 7 2.84 -5.11 -1.93
N TYR A 8 3.03 -4.73 -0.68
CA TYR A 8 3.52 -3.41 -0.32
C TYR A 8 4.91 -3.16 -0.90
N ARG A 9 5.86 -4.08 -0.69
CA ARG A 9 7.23 -3.97 -1.24
C ARG A 9 7.23 -3.94 -2.77
N GLN A 10 6.36 -4.72 -3.41
CA GLN A 10 6.18 -4.68 -4.85
C GLN A 10 5.71 -3.29 -5.31
N ALA A 11 4.69 -2.72 -4.66
CA ALA A 11 4.22 -1.39 -5.00
C ALA A 11 5.30 -0.31 -4.80
N MET A 12 6.09 -0.39 -3.73
CA MET A 12 7.20 0.53 -3.46
C MET A 12 8.36 0.42 -4.47
N ALA A 13 8.55 -0.74 -5.08
CA ALA A 13 9.57 -0.99 -6.08
C ALA A 13 9.06 -0.84 -7.53
N GLU A 14 7.77 -0.60 -7.72
CA GLU A 14 7.17 -0.47 -9.05
C GLU A 14 7.55 0.88 -9.68
N THR A 15 8.23 0.80 -10.82
CA THR A 15 8.71 1.98 -11.55
C THR A 15 7.86 2.28 -12.78
N ASP A 16 7.03 1.33 -13.24
CA ASP A 16 6.13 1.53 -14.37
C ASP A 16 4.87 2.29 -13.89
N PRO A 17 4.65 3.55 -14.32
CA PRO A 17 3.51 4.35 -13.87
C PRO A 17 2.16 3.72 -14.23
N THR A 18 2.11 2.90 -15.28
CA THR A 18 0.88 2.22 -15.70
C THR A 18 0.53 1.07 -14.75
N LYS A 19 1.53 0.41 -14.19
CA LYS A 19 1.37 -0.69 -13.22
C LYS A 19 1.36 -0.22 -11.77
N LEU A 20 1.95 0.94 -11.49
CA LEU A 20 2.06 1.50 -10.14
C LEU A 20 0.70 1.61 -9.47
N GLN A 21 -0.31 2.15 -10.17
CA GLN A 21 -1.64 2.31 -9.60
C GLN A 21 -2.30 0.96 -9.27
N GLU A 22 -2.09 -0.05 -10.11
CA GLU A 22 -2.59 -1.40 -9.88
C GLU A 22 -1.89 -2.05 -8.68
N SER A 23 -0.56 -1.98 -8.62
CA SER A 23 0.25 -2.49 -7.50
C SER A 23 -0.13 -1.82 -6.17
N ILE A 24 -0.35 -0.51 -6.16
CA ILE A 24 -0.84 0.23 -4.99
C ILE A 24 -2.23 -0.27 -4.55
N ASN A 25 -3.15 -0.46 -5.51
CA ASN A 25 -4.51 -0.92 -5.20
C ASN A 25 -4.51 -2.34 -4.63
N LEU A 26 -3.69 -3.24 -5.19
CA LEU A 26 -3.52 -4.60 -4.69
C LEU A 26 -2.97 -4.62 -3.26
N ALA A 27 -1.94 -3.83 -2.98
CA ALA A 27 -1.37 -3.70 -1.64
C ALA A 27 -2.38 -3.15 -0.64
N LYS A 28 -3.10 -2.06 -0.96
CA LYS A 28 -4.14 -1.48 -0.09
C LYS A 28 -5.28 -2.45 0.20
N ARG A 29 -5.67 -3.27 -0.78
CA ARG A 29 -6.69 -4.30 -0.60
C ARG A 29 -6.23 -5.38 0.35
N ALA A 30 -5.02 -5.92 0.16
CA ALA A 30 -4.45 -6.94 1.05
C ALA A 30 -4.30 -6.43 2.50
N MET A 31 -3.86 -5.19 2.68
CA MET A 31 -3.79 -4.53 3.98
C MET A 31 -5.16 -4.39 4.65
N SER A 32 -6.20 -4.04 3.88
CA SER A 32 -7.57 -3.91 4.40
C SER A 32 -8.17 -5.27 4.78
N ASP A 33 -7.87 -6.31 3.99
CA ASP A 33 -8.23 -7.68 4.32
C ASP A 33 -7.54 -8.13 5.61
N ARG A 34 -6.25 -7.79 5.78
CA ARG A 34 -5.50 -8.09 7.00
C ARG A 34 -6.04 -7.36 8.21
N GLU A 35 -6.33 -6.05 8.13
CA GLU A 35 -6.95 -5.31 9.23
C GLU A 35 -8.27 -5.93 9.69
N ARG A 36 -9.09 -6.40 8.74
CA ARG A 36 -10.36 -7.09 9.03
C ARG A 36 -10.14 -8.43 9.74
N GLU A 37 -9.03 -9.11 9.50
CA GLU A 37 -8.64 -10.30 10.26
C GLU A 37 -8.14 -9.93 11.65
N LEU A 38 -7.28 -8.91 11.75
CA LEU A 38 -6.71 -8.44 13.01
C LEU A 38 -7.78 -7.92 13.96
N SER A 39 -8.84 -7.27 13.47
CA SER A 39 -9.95 -6.80 14.31
C SER A 39 -10.73 -7.92 14.98
N LYS A 40 -10.65 -9.15 14.47
CA LYS A 40 -11.27 -10.34 15.08
C LYS A 40 -10.41 -10.95 16.19
N ILE A 41 -9.15 -10.56 16.29
CA ILE A 41 -8.19 -11.08 17.27
C ILE A 41 -8.03 -10.04 18.36
N LEU A 42 -8.81 -10.18 19.45
CA LEU A 42 -8.94 -9.21 20.55
C LEU A 42 -7.66 -8.89 21.34
N ALA A 43 -6.54 -9.59 21.09
CA ALA A 43 -5.33 -9.44 21.89
C ALA A 43 -4.09 -9.18 21.01
N ARG A 44 -3.41 -8.06 21.29
CA ARG A 44 -1.97 -7.84 21.03
C ARG A 44 -1.49 -7.67 19.58
N VAL A 45 -2.31 -7.17 18.65
CA VAL A 45 -1.86 -6.85 17.28
C VAL A 45 -1.70 -5.36 16.98
N MET A 46 -1.52 -4.53 18.01
CA MET A 46 -1.29 -3.08 17.86
C MET A 46 -0.08 -2.77 16.97
N GLN A 47 0.98 -3.57 17.03
CA GLN A 47 2.17 -3.37 16.21
C GLN A 47 1.91 -3.62 14.73
N GLU A 48 1.20 -4.70 14.39
CA GLU A 48 0.88 -4.99 12.99
C GLU A 48 -0.14 -3.98 12.43
N GLN A 49 -1.12 -3.57 13.23
CA GLN A 49 -2.06 -2.51 12.86
C GLN A 49 -1.35 -1.17 12.60
N MET A 50 -0.36 -0.82 13.42
CA MET A 50 0.47 0.37 13.23
C MET A 50 1.28 0.26 11.94
N SER A 51 1.92 -0.89 11.71
CA SER A 51 2.70 -1.16 10.49
C SER A 51 1.85 -1.04 9.22
N ILE A 52 0.61 -1.58 9.25
CA ILE A 52 -0.32 -1.45 8.13
C ILE A 52 -0.72 0.02 7.91
N ARG A 53 -0.96 0.77 8.98
CA ARG A 53 -1.31 2.20 8.86
C ARG A 53 -0.18 3.02 8.24
N GLU A 54 1.05 2.82 8.70
CA GLU A 54 2.24 3.49 8.15
C GLU A 54 2.45 3.11 6.68
N ALA A 55 2.31 1.83 6.34
CA ALA A 55 2.44 1.36 4.96
C ALA A 55 1.37 1.98 4.04
N LYS A 56 0.11 2.11 4.50
CA LYS A 56 -0.94 2.80 3.74
C LYS A 56 -0.62 4.27 3.48
N GLN A 57 -0.08 4.98 4.48
CA GLN A 57 0.36 6.36 4.31
C GLN A 57 1.49 6.47 3.28
N GLY A 58 2.46 5.55 3.32
CA GLY A 58 3.52 5.47 2.30
C GLY A 58 2.96 5.27 0.89
N LEU A 59 1.97 4.40 0.72
CA LEU A 59 1.30 4.18 -0.58
C LEU A 59 0.47 5.39 -1.04
N GLU A 60 -0.05 6.21 -0.13
CA GLU A 60 -0.74 7.47 -0.48
C GLU A 60 0.22 8.52 -1.01
N LEU A 61 1.38 8.68 -0.37
CA LEU A 61 2.44 9.56 -0.86
C LEU A 61 2.95 9.10 -2.22
N LEU A 62 3.22 7.80 -2.38
CA LEU A 62 3.65 7.23 -3.66
C LEU A 62 2.61 7.44 -4.77
N ALA A 63 1.31 7.33 -4.46
CA ALA A 63 0.25 7.60 -5.41
C ALA A 63 0.22 9.09 -5.82
N GLN A 64 0.46 10.01 -4.89
CA GLN A 64 0.53 11.44 -5.18
C GLN A 64 1.73 11.77 -6.06
N GLU A 65 2.91 11.21 -5.75
CA GLU A 65 4.13 11.41 -6.55
C GLU A 65 4.00 10.83 -7.96
N GLY A 66 3.46 9.61 -8.11
CA GLY A 66 3.21 8.99 -9.40
C GLY A 66 2.14 9.68 -10.26
N VAL A 67 1.33 10.57 -9.65
CA VAL A 67 0.44 11.48 -10.38
C VAL A 67 1.18 12.75 -10.81
N HIS A 68 1.94 13.39 -9.92
CA HIS A 68 2.66 14.63 -10.24
C HIS A 68 3.83 14.44 -11.23
N GLY A 69 4.49 13.28 -11.22
CA GLY A 69 5.52 12.95 -12.21
C GLY A 69 4.97 12.90 -13.65
N ARG A 70 3.69 12.57 -13.83
CA ARG A 70 3.03 12.56 -15.15
C ARG A 70 2.73 13.94 -15.69
N ASP A 71 2.51 14.93 -14.83
CA ASP A 71 2.20 16.30 -15.23
C ASP A 71 3.45 17.11 -15.60
N SER A 72 4.63 16.66 -15.15
CA SER A 72 5.90 17.37 -15.37
C SER A 72 6.59 17.06 -16.70
N ASP A 73 6.15 16.01 -17.42
CA ASP A 73 6.73 15.58 -18.71
C ASP A 73 6.06 16.23 -19.95
N VAL A 74 5.22 17.27 -19.76
CA VAL A 74 4.47 17.94 -20.84
C VAL A 74 4.95 19.39 -21.11
N ALA A 75 6.21 19.72 -20.82
CA ALA A 75 6.77 21.06 -21.10
C ALA A 75 7.80 21.07 -22.24
#